data_AF-X1PFC8-F1
#
_entry.id   AF-X1PFC8-F1
#
_cell.length_a   1.000
_cell.length_b   1.000
_cell.length_c   1.000
_cell.angle_alpha   90.00
_cell.angle_beta   90.00
_cell.angle_gamma   90.00
#
_symmetry.space_group_name_H-M   'P 1'
#
loop_
_entity.id
_entity.type
_entity.pdbx_description
1 polymer ?
#
loop_
_entity_poly.entity_id
_entity_poly.type
_entity_poly.pdbx_seq_one_letter_code
_entity_poly.pdbx_strand_id
1 'polypeptide(L)'
;KNEDGAAANEHQQFYNKLVDIFDELVEVFAGRIMTAEDYFAIINSAFSQLTLAFIPPTLDQVLVGSIERSRHPDLKAVFLIGATQRQFPVPVSSDSILTDDDRSAAESADFQLAPPVTQMLTERQYLAYIAFTRPSEFLCVTYPSVDDKGGVPRSQFIDNLESLFENLNEESIAGEKIDIEKVHSETELADLLCAHLGKDAFTQATDPSLASGVLGLESLLDDICSDEQLTELGSNVLSAINYDNCARLDGNIVGELFGRQIQTSATRLSTFAA
;
A
#
# COMPACT_ATOMS: atom_id res chain seq x y z
N LYS A 1 24.74 -21.33 5.79
CA LYS A 1 26.16 -20.94 5.63
C LYS A 1 26.37 -19.68 4.78
N ASN A 2 25.48 -19.36 3.82
CA ASN A 2 25.53 -18.08 3.08
C ASN A 2 24.84 -16.89 3.80
N GLU A 3 23.90 -17.16 4.71
CA GLU A 3 23.17 -16.10 5.44
C GLU A 3 24.08 -15.29 6.39
N ASP A 4 25.02 -15.93 7.10
CA ASP A 4 25.96 -15.25 8.00
C ASP A 4 26.87 -14.23 7.28
N GLY A 5 27.22 -14.48 6.02
CA GLY A 5 28.08 -13.60 5.23
C GLY A 5 27.36 -12.35 4.72
N ALA A 6 26.08 -12.48 4.35
CA ALA A 6 25.27 -11.37 3.90
C ALA A 6 24.99 -10.39 5.05
N ALA A 7 24.60 -10.91 6.22
CA ALA A 7 24.37 -10.11 7.42
C ALA A 7 25.65 -9.38 7.88
N ALA A 8 26.80 -10.05 7.85
CA ALA A 8 28.08 -9.41 8.18
C ALA A 8 28.43 -8.26 7.23
N ASN A 9 28.19 -8.41 5.93
CA ASN A 9 28.43 -7.36 4.94
C ASN A 9 27.46 -6.18 5.12
N GLU A 10 26.20 -6.44 5.43
CA GLU A 10 25.21 -5.39 5.73
C GLU A 10 25.64 -4.55 6.94
N HIS A 11 26.04 -5.20 8.03
CA HIS A 11 26.54 -4.50 9.22
C HIS A 11 27.79 -3.69 8.92
N GLN A 12 28.71 -4.20 8.10
CA GLN A 12 29.90 -3.47 7.70
C GLN A 12 29.57 -2.23 6.85
N GLN A 13 28.64 -2.35 5.89
CA GLN A 13 28.19 -1.22 5.08
C GLN A 13 27.50 -0.15 5.92
N PHE A 14 26.63 -0.55 6.84
CA PHE A 14 26.00 0.36 7.77
C PHE A 14 27.03 1.10 8.63
N TYR A 15 27.98 0.38 9.21
CA TYR A 15 29.02 0.98 10.04
C TYR A 15 29.87 2.00 9.26
N ASN A 16 30.31 1.65 8.05
CA ASN A 16 31.07 2.56 7.21
C ASN A 16 30.27 3.83 6.90
N LYS A 17 28.98 3.69 6.53
CA LYS A 17 28.13 4.85 6.26
C LYS A 17 27.88 5.71 7.49
N LEU A 18 27.75 5.11 8.66
CA LEU A 18 27.65 5.83 9.92
C LEU A 18 28.90 6.70 10.14
N VAL A 19 30.09 6.13 9.96
CA VAL A 19 31.36 6.84 10.10
C VAL A 19 31.48 7.96 9.06
N ASP A 20 31.16 7.68 7.79
CA ASP A 20 31.17 8.68 6.71
C ASP A 20 30.32 9.91 7.06
N ILE A 21 29.12 9.71 7.62
CA ILE A 21 28.24 10.81 8.06
C ILE A 21 28.92 11.66 9.14
N PHE A 22 29.55 11.03 10.13
CA PHE A 22 30.23 11.78 11.18
C PHE A 22 31.46 12.54 10.66
N ASP A 23 32.21 11.96 9.72
CA ASP A 23 33.34 12.61 9.09
C ASP A 23 32.88 13.84 8.28
N GLU A 24 31.80 13.74 7.51
CA GLU A 24 31.18 14.86 6.79
C GLU A 24 30.67 15.95 7.76
N LEU A 25 30.03 15.56 8.87
CA LEU A 25 29.58 16.52 9.88
C LEU A 25 30.75 17.28 10.50
N VAL A 26 31.85 16.61 10.81
CA VAL A 26 33.07 17.25 11.31
C VAL A 26 33.68 18.17 10.25
N GLU A 27 33.75 17.75 9.00
CA GLU A 27 34.31 18.56 7.90
C GLU A 27 33.50 19.84 7.66
N VAL A 28 32.17 19.75 7.59
CA VAL A 28 31.29 20.88 7.28
C VAL A 28 31.15 21.84 8.45
N PHE A 29 31.05 21.31 9.68
CA PHE A 29 30.76 22.11 10.88
C PHE A 29 31.98 22.35 11.78
N ALA A 30 33.19 22.01 11.34
CA ALA A 30 34.43 22.26 12.06
C ALA A 30 34.51 23.70 12.60
N GLY A 31 34.72 23.81 13.93
CA GLY A 31 34.90 25.11 14.59
C GLY A 31 33.64 25.95 14.77
N ARG A 32 32.46 25.47 14.37
CA ARG A 32 31.18 26.14 14.67
C ARG A 32 30.70 25.76 16.08
N ILE A 33 30.38 26.76 16.88
CA ILE A 33 29.70 26.58 18.15
C ILE A 33 28.20 26.52 17.86
N MET A 34 27.55 25.45 18.29
CA MET A 34 26.10 25.27 18.15
C MET A 34 25.51 24.67 19.42
N THR A 35 24.20 24.81 19.60
CA THR A 35 23.51 24.21 20.73
C THR A 35 23.41 22.70 20.53
N ALA A 36 23.19 21.96 21.63
CA ALA A 36 22.94 20.52 21.54
C ALA A 36 21.67 20.21 20.74
N GLU A 37 20.66 21.09 20.79
CA GLU A 37 19.40 20.95 20.06
C GLU A 37 19.62 21.06 18.55
N ASP A 38 20.37 22.07 18.09
CA ASP A 38 20.69 22.25 16.67
C ASP A 38 21.52 21.07 16.14
N TYR A 39 22.52 20.63 16.90
CA TYR A 39 23.37 19.50 16.52
C TYR A 39 22.56 18.21 16.42
N PHE A 40 21.64 17.97 17.37
CA PHE A 40 20.74 16.82 17.33
C PHE A 40 19.81 16.87 16.11
N ALA A 41 19.24 18.04 15.80
CA ALA A 41 18.38 18.21 14.63
C ALA A 41 19.13 17.91 13.32
N ILE A 42 20.38 18.38 13.19
CA ILE A 42 21.24 18.10 12.03
C ILE A 42 21.53 16.60 11.91
N ILE A 43 21.97 15.95 13.00
CA ILE A 43 22.24 14.51 13.01
C ILE A 43 21.00 13.71 12.64
N ASN A 44 19.84 14.06 13.22
CA ASN A 44 18.60 13.36 12.94
C ASN A 44 18.19 13.51 11.45
N SER A 45 18.44 14.68 10.86
CA SER A 45 18.24 14.91 9.43
C SER A 45 19.22 14.12 8.55
N ALA A 46 20.48 13.99 8.97
CA ALA A 46 21.47 13.18 8.25
C ALA A 46 21.10 11.69 8.28
N PHE A 47 20.70 11.18 9.45
CA PHE A 47 20.29 9.77 9.58
C PHE A 47 18.98 9.44 8.87
N SER A 48 18.02 10.38 8.78
CA SER A 48 16.77 10.14 8.04
C SER A 48 16.98 10.00 6.53
N GLN A 49 18.10 10.48 6.00
CA GLN A 49 18.50 10.36 4.59
C GLN A 49 19.42 9.18 4.33
N LEU A 50 19.83 8.44 5.37
CA LEU A 50 20.72 7.29 5.22
C LEU A 50 20.03 6.19 4.41
N THR A 51 20.63 5.83 3.28
CA THR A 51 20.17 4.73 2.44
C THR A 51 21.27 3.69 2.29
N LEU A 52 20.91 2.42 2.45
CA LEU A 52 21.81 1.28 2.24
C LEU A 52 21.54 0.69 0.85
N ALA A 53 22.62 0.52 0.08
CA ALA A 53 22.54 -0.11 -1.23
C ALA A 53 22.59 -1.63 -1.06
N PHE A 54 21.48 -2.30 -1.33
CA PHE A 54 21.46 -3.77 -1.37
C PHE A 54 21.86 -4.26 -2.76
N ILE A 55 22.88 -5.11 -2.81
CA ILE A 55 23.19 -5.91 -4.00
C ILE A 55 22.38 -7.19 -3.88
N PRO A 56 21.48 -7.48 -4.83
CA PRO A 56 20.69 -8.69 -4.76
C PRO A 56 21.59 -9.94 -4.81
N PRO A 57 21.41 -10.93 -3.92
CA PRO A 57 22.38 -11.99 -3.70
C PRO A 57 22.32 -13.14 -4.73
N THR A 58 21.31 -13.19 -5.61
CA THR A 58 21.05 -14.36 -6.47
C THR A 58 20.76 -14.01 -7.93
N LEU A 59 20.98 -14.98 -8.82
CA LEU A 59 20.73 -14.87 -10.27
C LEU A 59 19.24 -15.00 -10.63
N ASP A 60 18.48 -15.76 -9.84
CA ASP A 60 17.06 -16.01 -10.07
C ASP A 60 16.23 -15.33 -8.99
N GLN A 61 15.59 -14.22 -9.33
CA GLN A 61 14.92 -13.36 -8.38
C GLN A 61 13.83 -12.52 -9.05
N VAL A 62 12.83 -12.15 -8.25
CA VAL A 62 11.82 -11.17 -8.63
C VAL A 62 12.37 -9.77 -8.34
N LEU A 63 12.38 -8.92 -9.36
CA LEU A 63 12.79 -7.52 -9.21
C LEU A 63 11.59 -6.68 -8.72
N VAL A 64 11.67 -6.18 -7.49
CA VAL A 64 10.71 -5.20 -6.96
C VAL A 64 11.33 -3.81 -7.01
N GLY A 65 10.68 -2.86 -7.69
CA GLY A 65 11.19 -1.51 -7.81
C GLY A 65 10.26 -0.53 -8.51
N SER A 66 10.68 0.73 -8.58
CA SER A 66 9.96 1.81 -9.27
C SER A 66 10.18 1.77 -10.79
N ILE A 67 9.16 2.21 -11.54
CA ILE A 67 9.16 2.36 -13.01
C ILE A 67 10.17 3.41 -13.48
N GLU A 68 10.48 4.39 -12.61
CA GLU A 68 11.40 5.50 -12.89
C GLU A 68 12.87 5.07 -12.97
N ARG A 69 13.19 3.80 -12.68
CA ARG A 69 14.56 3.31 -12.84
C ARG A 69 14.97 3.37 -14.31
N SER A 70 16.13 3.96 -14.54
CA SER A 70 16.68 4.23 -15.87
C SER A 70 17.06 2.97 -16.66
N ARG A 71 17.22 1.82 -15.98
CA ARG A 71 17.57 0.54 -16.60
C ARG A 71 16.78 -0.59 -15.97
N HIS A 72 15.81 -1.12 -16.71
CA HIS A 72 15.22 -2.41 -16.43
C HIS A 72 15.83 -3.44 -17.37
N PRO A 73 16.07 -4.68 -16.90
CA PRO A 73 16.44 -5.78 -17.79
C PRO A 73 15.25 -6.12 -18.71
N ASP A 74 15.47 -7.02 -19.67
CA ASP A 74 14.37 -7.56 -20.47
C ASP A 74 13.42 -8.34 -19.56
N LEU A 75 12.25 -7.74 -19.26
CA LEU A 75 11.25 -8.31 -18.36
C LEU A 75 10.22 -9.08 -19.19
N LYS A 76 10.03 -10.36 -18.88
CA LYS A 76 8.97 -11.17 -19.50
C LYS A 76 7.60 -10.84 -18.94
N ALA A 77 7.50 -10.78 -17.62
CA ALA A 77 6.29 -10.48 -16.90
C ALA A 77 6.49 -9.25 -16.00
N VAL A 78 5.48 -8.38 -15.93
CA VAL A 78 5.44 -7.22 -15.04
C VAL A 78 4.14 -7.22 -14.26
N PHE A 79 4.26 -7.01 -12.95
CA PHE A 79 3.14 -6.78 -12.04
C PHE A 79 3.19 -5.32 -11.59
N LEU A 80 2.30 -4.49 -12.13
CA LEU A 80 2.12 -3.11 -11.73
C LEU A 80 1.15 -3.07 -10.55
N ILE A 81 1.66 -2.77 -9.36
CA ILE A 81 0.88 -2.81 -8.13
C ILE A 81 0.48 -1.40 -7.71
N GLY A 82 -0.76 -1.24 -7.25
CA GLY A 82 -1.23 0.00 -6.63
C GLY A 82 -1.48 1.12 -7.64
N ALA A 83 -2.04 0.78 -8.81
CA ALA A 83 -2.35 1.72 -9.89
C ALA A 83 -3.52 2.67 -9.55
N THR A 84 -3.34 3.49 -8.51
CA THR A 84 -4.32 4.46 -7.99
C THR A 84 -4.03 5.87 -8.51
N GLN A 85 -5.03 6.75 -8.48
CA GLN A 85 -4.84 8.16 -8.87
C GLN A 85 -3.77 8.88 -8.03
N ARG A 86 -3.53 8.42 -6.80
CA ARG A 86 -2.56 9.03 -5.87
C ARG A 86 -1.13 8.53 -6.06
N GLN A 87 -0.92 7.39 -6.71
CA GLN A 87 0.39 6.72 -6.75
C GLN A 87 0.88 6.41 -8.15
N PHE A 88 -0.01 6.28 -9.14
CA PHE A 88 0.36 5.87 -10.48
C PHE A 88 -0.24 6.75 -11.58
N PRO A 89 0.61 7.33 -12.45
CA PRO A 89 2.04 7.56 -12.24
C PRO A 89 2.29 8.36 -10.96
N VAL A 90 3.52 8.28 -10.43
CA VAL A 90 3.90 9.05 -9.23
C VAL A 90 3.57 10.54 -9.47
N PRO A 91 2.72 11.18 -8.64
CA PRO A 91 2.35 12.57 -8.83
C PRO A 91 3.57 13.49 -8.77
N VAL A 92 3.53 14.57 -9.55
CA VAL A 92 4.54 15.64 -9.47
C VAL A 92 4.28 16.44 -8.20
N SER A 93 5.25 16.46 -7.28
CA SER A 93 5.25 17.43 -6.18
C SER A 93 5.93 18.72 -6.64
N SER A 94 5.24 19.85 -6.46
CA SER A 94 5.79 21.17 -6.75
C SER A 94 6.21 21.83 -5.44
N ASP A 95 7.38 21.46 -4.91
CA ASP A 95 8.03 22.23 -3.84
C ASP A 95 9.20 22.98 -4.46
N SER A 96 8.89 24.10 -5.12
CA SER A 96 9.84 24.87 -5.92
C SER A 96 9.93 26.31 -5.44
N ILE A 97 11.17 26.79 -5.26
CA ILE A 97 11.47 28.19 -4.97
C ILE A 97 11.16 29.08 -6.19
N LEU A 98 11.33 28.55 -7.40
CA LEU A 98 11.14 29.27 -8.66
C LEU A 98 9.74 29.02 -9.25
N THR A 99 9.12 30.07 -9.75
CA THR A 99 7.85 29.99 -10.50
C THR A 99 8.09 29.62 -11.96
N ASP A 100 7.05 29.21 -12.67
CA ASP A 100 7.16 28.94 -14.11
C ASP A 100 7.44 30.22 -14.92
N ASP A 101 7.04 31.39 -14.42
CA ASP A 101 7.39 32.68 -15.02
C ASP A 101 8.91 32.96 -14.90
N ASP A 102 9.51 32.64 -13.73
CA ASP A 102 10.97 32.76 -13.55
C ASP A 102 11.72 31.83 -14.51
N ARG A 103 11.21 30.61 -14.72
CA ARG A 103 11.77 29.65 -15.68
C ARG A 103 11.71 30.15 -17.11
N SER A 104 10.55 30.65 -17.53
CA SER A 104 10.34 31.21 -18.86
C SER A 104 11.25 32.42 -19.14
N ALA A 105 11.42 33.29 -18.14
CA ALA A 105 12.34 34.43 -18.24
C ALA A 105 13.81 33.97 -18.38
N ALA A 106 14.22 32.93 -17.65
CA ALA A 106 15.55 32.36 -17.75
C ALA A 106 15.81 31.69 -19.12
N GLU A 107 14.87 30.89 -19.62
CA GLU A 107 14.96 30.27 -20.94
C GLU A 107 15.05 31.32 -22.06
N SER A 108 14.29 32.41 -21.94
CA SER A 108 14.35 33.54 -22.89
C SER A 108 15.72 34.25 -22.90
N ALA A 109 16.51 34.06 -21.84
CA ALA A 109 17.88 34.56 -21.73
C ALA A 109 18.94 33.48 -22.06
N ASP A 110 18.54 32.40 -22.74
CA ASP A 110 19.37 31.22 -23.03
C ASP A 110 19.96 30.56 -21.76
N PHE A 111 19.29 30.72 -20.62
CA PHE A 111 19.66 30.08 -19.35
C PHE A 111 18.69 28.96 -19.01
N GLN A 112 19.10 27.72 -19.29
CA GLN A 112 18.26 26.55 -19.11
C GLN A 112 18.16 26.16 -17.63
N LEU A 113 16.95 26.22 -17.08
CA LEU A 113 16.61 25.74 -15.74
C LEU A 113 15.99 24.33 -15.78
N ALA A 114 15.66 23.79 -14.60
CA ALA A 114 14.92 22.54 -14.49
C ALA A 114 13.55 22.63 -15.20
N PRO A 115 13.02 21.52 -15.74
CA PRO A 115 11.80 21.50 -16.53
C PRO A 115 10.60 22.16 -15.83
N PRO A 116 9.72 22.85 -16.58
CA PRO A 116 8.46 23.35 -16.03
C PRO A 116 7.50 22.21 -15.69
N VAL A 117 6.48 22.51 -14.88
CA VAL A 117 5.49 21.51 -14.44
C VAL A 117 4.78 20.83 -15.62
N THR A 118 4.53 21.57 -16.71
CA THR A 118 3.91 21.03 -17.92
C THR A 118 4.74 19.92 -18.58
N GLN A 119 6.06 20.08 -18.62
CA GLN A 119 6.96 19.06 -19.13
C GLN A 119 7.02 17.86 -18.18
N MET A 120 7.10 18.10 -16.86
CA MET A 120 7.04 17.03 -15.86
C MET A 120 5.76 16.19 -15.95
N LEU A 121 4.61 16.82 -16.23
CA LEU A 121 3.34 16.11 -16.44
C LEU A 121 3.36 15.23 -17.71
N THR A 122 4.02 15.69 -18.77
CA THR A 122 4.21 14.91 -20.00
C THR A 122 5.08 13.67 -19.74
N GLU A 123 6.13 13.81 -18.93
CA GLU A 123 6.97 12.69 -18.51
C GLU A 123 6.18 11.63 -17.73
N ARG A 124 5.14 12.01 -16.97
CA ARG A 124 4.26 11.04 -16.29
C ARG A 124 3.48 10.16 -17.25
N GLN A 125 2.98 10.72 -18.35
CA GLN A 125 2.33 9.93 -19.39
C GLN A 125 3.31 8.94 -20.03
N TYR A 126 4.55 9.38 -20.23
CA TYR A 126 5.61 8.51 -20.75
C TYR A 126 5.97 7.38 -19.78
N LEU A 127 5.98 7.62 -18.46
CA LEU A 127 6.17 6.57 -17.47
C LEU A 127 5.03 5.54 -17.47
N ALA A 128 3.78 5.98 -17.65
CA ALA A 128 2.65 5.06 -17.80
C ALA A 128 2.80 4.18 -19.05
N TYR A 129 3.15 4.79 -20.19
CA TYR A 129 3.45 4.06 -21.42
C TYR A 129 4.53 3.01 -21.19
N ILE A 130 5.65 3.41 -20.58
CA ILE A 130 6.73 2.49 -20.21
C ILE A 130 6.22 1.34 -19.35
N ALA A 131 5.43 1.63 -18.30
CA ALA A 131 4.93 0.59 -17.40
C ALA A 131 4.10 -0.46 -18.14
N PHE A 132 3.31 -0.04 -19.12
CA PHE A 132 2.43 -0.92 -19.88
C PHE A 132 3.13 -1.68 -21.01
N THR A 133 4.17 -1.11 -21.62
CA THR A 133 4.84 -1.73 -22.78
C THR A 133 6.17 -2.41 -22.45
N ARG A 134 6.62 -2.36 -21.20
CA ARG A 134 7.88 -2.97 -20.75
C ARG A 134 7.86 -4.50 -20.68
N PRO A 135 6.79 -5.21 -20.28
CA PRO A 135 6.80 -6.66 -20.33
C PRO A 135 6.75 -7.18 -21.76
N SER A 136 7.54 -8.20 -22.07
CA SER A 136 7.53 -8.84 -23.39
C SER A 136 6.46 -9.93 -23.55
N GLU A 137 5.96 -10.49 -22.45
CA GLU A 137 5.01 -11.62 -22.47
C GLU A 137 3.74 -11.35 -21.66
N PHE A 138 3.81 -10.74 -20.47
CA PHE A 138 2.66 -10.61 -19.57
C PHE A 138 2.65 -9.32 -18.74
N LEU A 139 1.50 -8.65 -18.68
CA LEU A 139 1.24 -7.49 -17.82
C LEU A 139 0.06 -7.79 -16.90
N CYS A 140 0.25 -7.64 -15.59
CA CYS A 140 -0.82 -7.58 -14.61
C CYS A 140 -0.82 -6.19 -13.98
N VAL A 141 -1.98 -5.53 -13.94
CA VAL A 141 -2.16 -4.23 -13.30
C VAL A 141 -3.16 -4.41 -12.17
N THR A 142 -2.76 -4.07 -10.94
CA THR A 142 -3.63 -4.15 -9.77
C THR A 142 -3.81 -2.79 -9.14
N TYR A 143 -4.98 -2.56 -8.55
CA TYR A 143 -5.28 -1.38 -7.76
C TYR A 143 -6.18 -1.75 -6.58
N PRO A 144 -5.98 -1.15 -5.40
CA PRO A 144 -6.89 -1.31 -4.28
C PRO A 144 -8.19 -0.54 -4.52
N SER A 145 -9.32 -1.15 -4.17
CA SER A 145 -10.63 -0.47 -4.17
C SER A 145 -10.85 0.35 -2.89
N VAL A 146 -10.22 -0.05 -1.78
CA VAL A 146 -10.39 0.54 -0.44
C VAL A 146 -9.02 0.66 0.25
N ASP A 147 -8.79 1.74 0.98
CA ASP A 147 -7.70 1.95 1.94
C ASP A 147 -8.28 2.19 3.36
N ASP A 148 -7.41 2.40 4.35
CA ASP A 148 -7.80 2.71 5.74
C ASP A 148 -8.72 3.94 5.88
N LYS A 149 -8.83 4.77 4.83
CA LYS A 149 -9.64 6.00 4.78
C LYS A 149 -10.88 5.86 3.91
N GLY A 150 -11.14 4.68 3.35
CA GLY A 150 -12.31 4.37 2.52
C GLY A 150 -11.96 4.10 1.06
N GLY A 151 -12.90 4.37 0.14
CA GLY A 151 -12.72 4.07 -1.28
C GLY A 151 -11.53 4.79 -1.92
N VAL A 152 -10.75 4.07 -2.73
CA VAL A 152 -9.57 4.59 -3.42
C VAL A 152 -9.84 4.67 -4.92
N PRO A 153 -9.75 5.85 -5.55
CA PRO A 153 -9.93 5.97 -6.98
C PRO A 153 -8.74 5.34 -7.72
N ARG A 154 -9.05 4.47 -8.69
CA ARG A 154 -8.08 3.90 -9.62
C ARG A 154 -7.50 4.98 -10.54
N SER A 155 -6.32 4.71 -11.10
CA SER A 155 -5.67 5.62 -12.04
C SER A 155 -6.45 5.74 -13.35
N GLN A 156 -6.55 6.95 -13.91
CA GLN A 156 -7.17 7.19 -15.22
C GLN A 156 -6.54 6.37 -16.37
N PHE A 157 -5.29 5.93 -16.19
CA PHE A 157 -4.59 5.12 -17.17
C PHE A 157 -5.15 3.70 -17.27
N ILE A 158 -5.87 3.23 -16.24
CA ILE A 158 -6.60 1.97 -16.28
C ILE A 158 -7.83 2.11 -17.18
N ASP A 159 -8.60 3.18 -17.04
CA ASP A 159 -9.75 3.45 -17.93
C ASP A 159 -9.31 3.54 -19.40
N ASN A 160 -8.15 4.16 -19.65
CA ASN A 160 -7.55 4.19 -20.98
C ASN A 160 -7.20 2.78 -21.47
N LEU A 161 -6.61 1.91 -20.62
CA LEU A 161 -6.32 0.53 -20.99
C LEU A 161 -7.59 -0.25 -21.32
N GLU A 162 -8.61 -0.19 -20.47
CA GLU A 162 -9.90 -0.85 -20.72
C GLU A 162 -10.52 -0.40 -22.04
N SER A 163 -10.43 0.89 -22.37
CA SER A 163 -10.94 1.41 -23.64
C SER A 163 -10.20 0.89 -24.89
N LEU A 164 -8.96 0.39 -24.73
CA LEU A 164 -8.14 -0.12 -25.83
C LEU A 164 -8.39 -1.61 -26.11
N PHE A 165 -8.98 -2.36 -25.18
CA PHE A 165 -9.14 -3.81 -25.28
C PHE A 165 -10.60 -4.22 -25.13
N GLU A 166 -11.15 -4.89 -26.15
CA GLU A 166 -12.54 -5.36 -26.12
C GLU A 166 -12.79 -6.55 -25.18
N ASN A 167 -11.73 -7.28 -24.81
CA ASN A 167 -11.80 -8.51 -24.01
C ASN A 167 -11.03 -8.42 -22.68
N LEU A 168 -10.80 -7.21 -22.17
CA LEU A 168 -10.15 -7.03 -20.87
C LEU A 168 -11.21 -7.09 -19.76
N ASN A 169 -11.18 -8.14 -18.96
CA ASN A 169 -12.06 -8.29 -17.81
C ASN A 169 -11.31 -7.86 -16.54
N GLU A 170 -11.96 -7.04 -15.72
CA GLU A 170 -11.50 -6.77 -14.37
C GLU A 170 -11.84 -7.97 -13.47
N GLU A 171 -10.82 -8.50 -12.78
CA GLU A 171 -10.98 -9.50 -11.73
C GLU A 171 -10.95 -8.80 -10.38
N SER A 172 -12.00 -8.96 -9.57
CA SER A 172 -12.07 -8.42 -8.21
C SER A 172 -11.95 -9.54 -7.21
N ILE A 173 -10.90 -9.50 -6.40
CA ILE A 173 -10.73 -10.40 -5.24
C ILE A 173 -11.69 -9.96 -4.11
N ALA A 174 -12.13 -8.70 -4.11
CA ALA A 174 -13.08 -8.19 -3.13
C ALA A 174 -14.46 -8.82 -3.38
N GLY A 175 -14.90 -9.67 -2.44
CA GLY A 175 -16.20 -10.32 -2.47
C GLY A 175 -16.24 -11.67 -3.21
N GLU A 176 -15.11 -12.18 -3.71
CA GLU A 176 -15.03 -13.59 -4.09
C GLU A 176 -15.22 -14.45 -2.85
N LYS A 177 -16.33 -15.19 -2.81
CA LYS A 177 -16.53 -16.22 -1.80
C LYS A 177 -15.41 -17.23 -1.98
N ILE A 178 -14.61 -17.42 -0.93
CA ILE A 178 -13.58 -18.45 -0.91
C ILE A 178 -14.29 -19.79 -1.08
N ASP A 179 -14.12 -20.44 -2.23
CA ASP A 179 -14.58 -21.81 -2.42
C ASP A 179 -13.79 -22.70 -1.46
N ILE A 180 -14.46 -23.65 -0.80
CA ILE A 180 -13.82 -24.60 0.14
C ILE A 180 -12.64 -25.32 -0.53
N GLU A 181 -12.71 -25.56 -1.84
CA GLU A 181 -11.65 -26.22 -2.64
C GLU A 181 -10.37 -25.38 -2.80
N LYS A 182 -10.43 -24.05 -2.60
CA LYS A 182 -9.31 -23.11 -2.74
C LYS A 182 -8.65 -22.75 -1.41
N VAL A 183 -9.13 -23.31 -0.30
CA VAL A 183 -8.56 -23.08 1.03
C VAL A 183 -7.26 -23.89 1.15
N HIS A 184 -6.15 -23.20 1.35
CA HIS A 184 -4.82 -23.80 1.50
C HIS A 184 -4.14 -23.42 2.82
N SER A 185 -4.72 -22.49 3.58
CA SER A 185 -4.22 -22.07 4.89
C SER A 185 -5.30 -22.02 5.97
N GLU A 186 -4.87 -22.13 7.23
CA GLU A 186 -5.72 -21.94 8.41
C GLU A 186 -6.39 -20.56 8.44
N THR A 187 -5.68 -19.52 8.02
CA THR A 187 -6.23 -18.16 7.94
C THR A 187 -7.36 -18.04 6.92
N GLU A 188 -7.18 -18.64 5.73
CA GLU A 188 -8.23 -18.66 4.70
C GLU A 188 -9.47 -19.44 5.16
N LEU A 189 -9.27 -20.53 5.91
CA LEU A 189 -10.36 -21.32 6.49
C LEU A 189 -11.16 -20.51 7.51
N ALA A 190 -10.47 -19.80 8.40
CA ALA A 190 -11.11 -18.95 9.41
C ALA A 190 -11.89 -17.80 8.77
N ASP A 191 -11.32 -17.15 7.74
CA ASP A 191 -11.97 -16.08 7.00
C ASP A 191 -13.22 -16.58 6.26
N LEU A 192 -13.15 -17.76 5.63
CA LEU A 192 -14.29 -18.40 4.97
C LEU A 192 -15.43 -18.64 5.98
N LEU A 193 -15.13 -19.28 7.11
CA LEU A 193 -16.13 -19.60 8.13
C LEU A 193 -16.75 -18.33 8.73
N CYS A 194 -15.95 -17.32 9.05
CA CYS A 194 -16.45 -16.04 9.54
C CYS A 194 -17.31 -15.31 8.50
N ALA A 195 -16.92 -15.32 7.22
CA ALA A 195 -17.69 -14.68 6.16
C ALA A 195 -19.04 -15.36 5.90
N HIS A 196 -19.10 -16.69 6.03
CA HIS A 196 -20.30 -17.48 5.74
C HIS A 196 -21.25 -17.67 6.94
N LEU A 197 -20.71 -17.79 8.16
CA LEU A 197 -21.47 -18.05 9.38
C LEU A 197 -21.62 -16.81 10.28
N GLY A 198 -20.91 -15.72 9.97
CA GLY A 198 -21.00 -14.46 10.71
C GLY A 198 -22.41 -13.84 10.66
N LYS A 199 -22.78 -13.12 11.72
CA LYS A 199 -24.09 -12.46 11.83
C LYS A 199 -24.36 -11.43 10.72
N ASP A 200 -23.31 -10.89 10.13
CA ASP A 200 -23.35 -9.92 9.03
C ASP A 200 -23.53 -10.58 7.65
N ALA A 201 -23.64 -11.91 7.55
CA ALA A 201 -23.87 -12.64 6.31
C ALA A 201 -25.24 -12.35 5.63
N PHE A 202 -26.01 -11.41 6.17
CA PHE A 202 -27.19 -10.84 5.51
C PHE A 202 -26.79 -9.98 4.31
N THR A 203 -26.69 -10.58 3.12
CA THR A 203 -27.37 -10.16 1.87
C THR A 203 -26.72 -10.77 0.63
N GLN A 204 -27.07 -12.02 0.33
CA GLN A 204 -27.35 -12.48 -1.06
C GLN A 204 -28.19 -13.77 -1.08
N ALA A 205 -28.94 -14.03 -0.01
CA ALA A 205 -29.93 -15.12 0.04
C ALA A 205 -31.20 -14.73 -0.71
N THR A 206 -31.09 -14.43 -2.00
CA THR A 206 -32.22 -14.50 -2.95
C THR A 206 -32.20 -15.81 -3.74
N ASP A 207 -31.10 -16.57 -3.67
CA ASP A 207 -30.97 -17.86 -4.33
C ASP A 207 -31.22 -19.04 -3.37
N PRO A 208 -32.31 -19.81 -3.53
CA PRO A 208 -32.65 -20.94 -2.65
C PRO A 208 -31.68 -22.14 -2.77
N SER A 209 -30.71 -22.11 -3.69
CA SER A 209 -29.64 -23.13 -3.81
C SER A 209 -28.55 -22.97 -2.74
N LEU A 210 -28.35 -21.76 -2.20
CA LEU A 210 -27.31 -21.43 -1.22
C LEU A 210 -27.63 -21.92 0.20
N ALA A 211 -28.91 -22.15 0.51
CA ALA A 211 -29.32 -22.68 1.82
C ALA A 211 -28.78 -24.10 2.09
N SER A 212 -28.45 -24.86 1.04
CA SER A 212 -27.89 -26.21 1.16
C SER A 212 -26.41 -26.22 1.57
N GLY A 213 -25.65 -25.17 1.27
CA GLY A 213 -24.21 -25.08 1.60
C GLY A 213 -23.93 -24.65 3.04
N VAL A 214 -24.80 -23.79 3.59
CA VAL A 214 -24.70 -23.31 4.99
C VAL A 214 -24.83 -24.46 5.98
N LEU A 215 -25.67 -25.45 5.68
CA LEU A 215 -25.91 -26.62 6.54
C LEU A 215 -24.69 -27.54 6.73
N GLY A 216 -23.70 -27.49 5.82
CA GLY A 216 -22.46 -28.29 5.95
C GLY A 216 -21.31 -27.55 6.65
N LEU A 217 -21.33 -26.21 6.65
CA LEU A 217 -20.29 -25.39 7.25
C LEU A 217 -20.43 -25.34 8.79
N GLU A 218 -21.66 -25.39 9.30
CA GLU A 218 -21.91 -25.51 10.75
C GLU A 218 -21.35 -26.83 11.30
N SER A 219 -21.60 -27.96 10.62
CA SER A 219 -21.04 -29.25 11.04
C SER A 219 -19.52 -29.30 10.90
N LEU A 220 -18.97 -28.64 9.87
CA LEU A 220 -17.52 -28.53 9.69
C LEU A 220 -16.87 -27.71 10.81
N LEU A 221 -17.53 -26.65 11.29
CA LEU A 221 -17.06 -25.88 12.45
C LEU A 221 -17.08 -26.73 13.73
N ASP A 222 -18.13 -27.54 13.94
CA ASP A 222 -18.22 -28.47 15.07
C ASP A 222 -17.12 -29.55 15.01
N ASP A 223 -16.82 -30.07 13.82
CA ASP A 223 -15.74 -31.04 13.59
C ASP A 223 -14.36 -30.40 13.85
N ILE A 224 -14.12 -29.16 13.38
CA ILE A 224 -12.89 -28.40 13.67
C ILE A 224 -12.70 -28.17 15.17
N CYS A 225 -13.78 -27.87 15.89
CA CYS A 225 -13.73 -27.68 17.34
C CYS A 225 -13.44 -28.98 18.10
N SER A 226 -13.64 -30.13 17.45
CA SER A 226 -13.39 -31.46 18.01
C SER A 226 -12.01 -32.03 17.66
N ASP A 227 -11.29 -31.40 16.72
CA ASP A 227 -9.97 -31.83 16.26
C ASP A 227 -8.83 -31.25 17.13
N GLU A 228 -7.94 -32.10 17.62
CA GLU A 228 -6.83 -31.75 18.54
C GLU A 228 -5.86 -30.70 17.96
N GLN A 229 -5.73 -30.59 16.64
CA GLN A 229 -4.84 -29.64 15.97
C GLN A 229 -5.52 -28.31 15.63
N LEU A 230 -6.80 -28.33 15.27
CA LEU A 230 -7.53 -27.15 14.78
C LEU A 230 -8.50 -26.53 15.82
N THR A 231 -8.56 -27.08 17.03
CA THR A 231 -9.44 -26.60 18.11
C THR A 231 -9.26 -25.09 18.39
N GLU A 232 -8.02 -24.59 18.39
CA GLU A 232 -7.74 -23.18 18.67
C GLU A 232 -8.39 -22.26 17.63
N LEU A 233 -8.26 -22.61 16.35
CA LEU A 233 -8.89 -21.90 15.24
C LEU A 233 -10.42 -21.92 15.35
N GLY A 234 -11.00 -23.11 15.57
CA GLY A 234 -12.45 -23.26 15.75
C GLY A 234 -13.01 -22.40 16.87
N SER A 235 -12.29 -22.35 18.00
CA SER A 235 -12.68 -21.52 19.15
C SER A 235 -12.62 -20.01 18.85
N ASN A 236 -11.61 -19.57 18.09
CA ASN A 236 -11.48 -18.18 17.65
C ASN A 236 -12.62 -17.78 16.70
N VAL A 237 -12.91 -18.62 15.70
CA VAL A 237 -14.02 -18.41 14.75
C VAL A 237 -15.36 -18.38 15.49
N LEU A 238 -15.61 -19.32 16.41
CA LEU A 238 -16.83 -19.35 17.20
C LEU A 238 -16.98 -18.11 18.09
N SER A 239 -15.87 -17.61 18.65
CA SER A 239 -15.85 -16.37 19.44
C SER A 239 -16.17 -15.14 18.58
N ALA A 240 -15.67 -15.10 17.34
CA ALA A 240 -15.91 -14.03 16.39
C ALA A 240 -17.37 -14.02 15.89
N ILE A 241 -17.93 -15.17 15.54
CA ILE A 241 -19.34 -15.30 15.10
C ILE A 241 -20.29 -14.90 16.23
N ASN A 242 -20.00 -15.32 17.46
CA ASN A 242 -20.83 -15.01 18.62
C ASN A 242 -20.57 -13.62 19.21
N TYR A 243 -19.52 -12.93 18.76
CA TYR A 243 -19.21 -11.57 19.21
C TYR A 243 -20.43 -10.67 18.99
N ASP A 244 -20.72 -9.87 19.99
CA ASP A 244 -21.77 -8.86 19.95
C ASP A 244 -21.17 -7.59 20.51
N ASN A 245 -21.03 -6.57 19.67
CA ASN A 245 -20.50 -5.28 20.07
C ASN A 245 -21.56 -4.50 20.86
N CYS A 246 -21.79 -4.94 22.09
CA CYS A 246 -22.68 -4.32 23.06
C CYS A 246 -22.04 -3.10 23.76
N ALA A 247 -20.98 -2.52 23.20
CA ALA A 247 -20.31 -1.35 23.79
C ALA A 247 -21.29 -0.17 23.88
N ARG A 248 -21.75 0.11 25.09
CA ARG A 248 -22.57 1.28 25.42
C ARG A 248 -21.68 2.31 26.10
N LEU A 249 -21.58 3.48 25.49
CA LEU A 249 -20.95 4.63 26.16
C LEU A 249 -21.84 5.06 27.34
N ASP A 250 -21.20 5.35 28.48
CA ASP A 250 -21.90 5.91 29.63
C ASP A 250 -22.51 7.28 29.24
N GLY A 251 -23.76 7.53 29.62
CA GLY A 251 -24.49 8.72 29.21
C GLY A 251 -23.82 10.04 29.62
N ASN A 252 -23.03 10.01 30.70
CA ASN A 252 -22.25 11.17 31.13
C ASN A 252 -21.08 11.46 30.16
N ILE A 253 -20.41 10.41 29.68
CA ILE A 253 -19.28 10.51 28.74
C ILE A 253 -19.77 10.97 27.37
N VAL A 254 -20.95 10.51 26.93
CA VAL A 254 -21.59 10.97 25.69
C VAL A 254 -21.91 12.47 25.76
N GLY A 255 -22.39 12.94 26.92
CA GLY A 255 -22.68 14.37 27.16
C GLY A 255 -21.44 15.26 27.08
N GLU A 256 -20.30 14.80 27.60
CA GLU A 256 -19.01 15.51 27.53
C GLU A 256 -18.38 15.45 26.12
N LEU A 257 -18.42 14.30 25.45
CA LEU A 257 -17.78 14.12 24.14
C LEU A 257 -18.52 14.79 22.98
N PHE A 258 -19.85 14.76 22.98
CA PHE A 258 -20.65 15.20 21.82
C PHE A 258 -21.39 16.54 22.04
N GLY A 259 -21.47 17.04 23.28
CA GLY A 259 -22.14 18.30 23.60
C GLY A 259 -23.61 18.35 23.17
N ARG A 260 -24.27 19.51 23.33
CA ARG A 260 -25.67 19.74 22.92
C ARG A 260 -25.85 20.01 21.41
N GLN A 261 -24.77 20.32 20.71
CA GLN A 261 -24.75 20.60 19.28
C GLN A 261 -23.56 19.91 18.65
N ILE A 262 -23.85 18.90 17.83
CA ILE A 262 -22.84 18.21 17.04
C ILE A 262 -22.42 19.17 15.92
N GLN A 263 -21.26 19.82 16.04
CA GLN A 263 -20.67 20.60 14.95
C GLN A 263 -19.89 19.64 14.05
N THR A 264 -20.50 19.18 12.97
CA THR A 264 -19.80 18.42 11.92
C THR A 264 -19.90 19.13 10.58
N SER A 265 -18.83 19.07 9.78
CA SER A 265 -18.88 19.50 8.38
C SER A 265 -19.71 18.51 7.57
N ALA A 266 -20.51 19.01 6.62
CA ALA A 266 -21.33 18.20 5.73
C ALA A 266 -20.57 17.03 5.08
N THR A 267 -19.28 17.22 4.77
CA THR A 267 -18.39 16.21 4.20
C THR A 267 -18.15 15.01 5.11
N ARG A 268 -18.06 15.19 6.44
CA ARG A 268 -17.88 14.09 7.40
C ARG A 268 -19.17 13.30 7.62
N LEU A 269 -20.30 14.00 7.57
CA LEU A 269 -21.62 13.38 7.64
C LEU A 269 -21.89 12.50 6.41
N SER A 270 -21.45 12.93 5.21
CA SER A 270 -21.59 12.12 4.00
C SER A 270 -20.70 10.87 3.99
N THR A 271 -19.51 10.92 4.60
CA THR A 271 -18.61 9.75 4.67
C THR A 271 -19.09 8.70 5.68
N PHE A 272 -19.83 9.10 6.72
CA PHE A 272 -20.35 8.17 7.73
C PHE A 272 -21.67 7.50 7.33
N ALA A 273 -22.44 8.13 6.44
CA ALA A 273 -23.77 7.66 6.02
C ALA A 273 -23.76 6.83 4.72
N ALA A 274 -22.59 6.68 4.08
CA ALA A 274 -22.38 5.86 2.88
C ALA A 274 -21.61 4.58 3.27
#